data_AF-A0A255RCK6-F1
#
_entry.id   AF-A0A255RCK6-F1
#
_cell.length_a   1.000
_cell.length_b   1.000
_cell.length_c   1.000
_cell.angle_alpha   90.00
_cell.angle_beta   90.00
_cell.angle_gamma   90.00
#
_symmetry.space_group_name_H-M   'P 1'
#
loop_
_entity.id
_entity.type
_entity.pdbx_description
1 polymer ?
#
loop_
_entity_poly.entity_id
_entity_poly.type
_entity_poly.pdbx_seq_one_letter_code
_entity_poly.pdbx_strand_id
1 'polypeptide(L)'
;MDGSQKLAPNSLHLGNTPAQQSADLRSLLCLSMLPGIGPRTLCLLLEHFGTANEVLAASSEQLAVVSGVGPKLIHTIRTADHFVDPDHVLAWCDEHNVEVLQQNSAAYPQGLLEQPDAPPILFSLGLPTGADRLAVAIVGTRHATSYGTRQADRLAYGLAKAGVTVVSGLVRNPAELKLNDLERKVLESVEPSNTSIDQVIAVSGLPAHQVMATLSVLEMRKLIRRLSGQYVSRI
;
A
#
# COMPACT_ATOMS: atom_id res chain seq x y z
N MET A 1 -52.63 4.07 17.18
CA MET A 1 -51.83 5.12 16.53
C MET A 1 -50.41 4.96 17.03
N ASP A 2 -49.49 5.01 16.08
CA ASP A 2 -48.03 5.09 16.18
C ASP A 2 -47.28 3.83 16.69
N GLY A 3 -46.48 3.11 15.90
CA GLY A 3 -45.85 3.44 14.63
C GLY A 3 -44.38 3.81 14.78
N SER A 4 -43.54 2.90 15.30
CA SER A 4 -42.09 3.07 15.21
C SER A 4 -41.41 1.72 15.07
N GLN A 5 -41.34 1.27 13.81
CA GLN A 5 -40.43 0.23 13.35
C GLN A 5 -38.99 0.73 13.53
N LYS A 6 -38.27 0.08 14.45
CA LYS A 6 -36.83 0.24 14.58
C LYS A 6 -36.19 -0.59 13.45
N LEU A 7 -35.78 0.08 12.37
CA LEU A 7 -34.98 -0.53 11.31
C LEU A 7 -33.73 -1.15 11.95
N ALA A 8 -33.57 -2.47 11.80
CA ALA A 8 -32.34 -3.17 12.13
C ALA A 8 -31.24 -2.75 11.14
N PRO A 9 -29.97 -2.61 11.57
CA PRO A 9 -28.87 -2.45 10.64
C PRO A 9 -28.69 -3.74 9.83
N ASN A 10 -28.65 -3.59 8.51
CA ASN A 10 -28.47 -4.64 7.51
C ASN A 10 -27.34 -5.61 7.89
N SER A 11 -27.73 -6.85 8.17
CA SER A 11 -26.87 -8.01 8.29
C SER A 11 -26.42 -8.50 6.90
N LEU A 12 -25.23 -8.08 6.46
CA LEU A 12 -24.49 -8.66 5.31
C LEU A 12 -23.47 -9.70 5.78
N HIS A 13 -23.91 -10.67 6.59
CA HIS A 13 -23.14 -11.89 6.83
C HIS A 13 -23.76 -13.03 6.03
N LEU A 14 -23.43 -13.11 4.75
CA LEU A 14 -23.47 -14.39 4.04
C LEU A 14 -22.35 -15.24 4.62
N GLY A 15 -22.73 -16.28 5.36
CA GLY A 15 -21.84 -17.26 5.96
C GLY A 15 -21.11 -18.06 4.90
N ASN A 16 -19.98 -17.54 4.41
CA ASN A 16 -19.09 -18.28 3.53
C ASN A 16 -18.36 -19.38 4.33
N THR A 17 -18.25 -20.58 3.77
CA THR A 17 -17.39 -21.63 4.31
C THR A 17 -15.91 -21.19 4.24
N PRO A 18 -15.00 -21.73 5.08
CA PRO A 18 -13.59 -21.36 5.05
C PRO A 18 -12.95 -21.52 3.66
N ALA A 19 -13.35 -22.56 2.91
CA ALA A 19 -12.93 -22.76 1.53
C ALA A 19 -13.43 -21.63 0.60
N GLN A 20 -14.69 -21.22 0.73
CA GLN A 20 -15.26 -20.13 -0.07
C GLN A 20 -14.63 -18.77 0.26
N GLN A 21 -14.28 -18.53 1.54
CA GLN A 21 -13.53 -17.34 1.97
C GLN A 21 -12.12 -17.31 1.37
N SER A 22 -11.44 -18.46 1.33
CA SER A 22 -10.11 -18.55 0.71
C SER A 22 -10.14 -18.34 -0.81
N ALA A 23 -11.17 -18.84 -1.50
CA ALA A 23 -11.33 -18.61 -2.94
C ALA A 23 -11.64 -17.14 -3.24
N ASP A 24 -12.50 -16.51 -2.45
CA ASP A 24 -12.83 -15.09 -2.64
C ASP A 24 -11.65 -14.17 -2.36
N LEU A 25 -10.80 -14.48 -1.36
CA LEU A 25 -9.56 -13.75 -1.12
C LEU A 25 -8.64 -13.77 -2.35
N ARG A 26 -8.49 -14.92 -3.03
CA ARG A 26 -7.68 -15.04 -4.24
C ARG A 26 -8.21 -14.16 -5.36
N SER A 27 -9.52 -14.17 -5.56
CA SER A 27 -10.18 -13.32 -6.56
C SER A 27 -10.05 -11.83 -6.21
N LEU A 28 -10.18 -11.47 -4.95
CA LEU A 28 -10.03 -10.10 -4.47
C LEU A 28 -8.59 -9.61 -4.68
N LEU A 29 -7.61 -10.45 -4.32
CA LEU A 29 -6.19 -10.21 -4.56
C LEU A 29 -5.94 -10.00 -6.06
N CYS A 30 -6.48 -10.89 -6.90
CA CYS A 30 -6.35 -10.80 -8.34
C CYS A 30 -6.84 -9.44 -8.86
N LEU A 31 -8.09 -9.08 -8.56
CA LEU A 31 -8.69 -7.81 -8.99
C LEU A 31 -7.92 -6.59 -8.49
N SER A 32 -7.41 -6.61 -7.26
CA SER A 32 -6.67 -5.49 -6.65
C SER A 32 -5.33 -5.19 -7.34
N MET A 33 -4.77 -6.18 -8.04
CA MET A 33 -3.49 -6.07 -8.73
C MET A 33 -3.64 -5.80 -10.24
N LEU A 34 -4.88 -5.73 -10.75
CA LEU A 34 -5.14 -5.48 -12.16
C LEU A 34 -4.86 -4.02 -12.56
N PRO A 35 -4.20 -3.78 -13.71
CA PRO A 35 -3.89 -2.43 -14.16
C PRO A 35 -5.16 -1.64 -14.48
N GLY A 36 -5.28 -0.47 -13.87
CA GLY A 36 -6.41 0.44 -14.05
C GLY A 36 -7.55 0.22 -13.05
N ILE A 37 -7.48 -0.81 -12.20
CA ILE A 37 -8.41 -0.99 -11.09
C ILE A 37 -7.77 -0.41 -9.83
N GLY A 38 -8.27 0.76 -9.42
CA GLY A 38 -7.93 1.35 -8.13
C GLY A 38 -8.93 0.98 -7.04
N PRO A 39 -8.65 1.36 -5.77
CA PRO A 39 -9.51 1.09 -4.62
C PRO A 39 -10.99 1.43 -4.86
N ARG A 40 -11.25 2.63 -5.36
CA ARG A 40 -12.62 3.10 -5.63
C ARG A 40 -13.38 2.24 -6.64
N THR A 41 -12.74 1.91 -7.76
CA THR A 41 -13.36 1.06 -8.80
C THR A 41 -13.61 -0.33 -8.25
N LEU A 42 -12.68 -0.88 -7.47
CA LEU A 42 -12.84 -2.18 -6.85
C LEU A 42 -13.99 -2.18 -5.83
N CYS A 43 -14.11 -1.15 -4.99
CA CYS A 43 -15.25 -0.99 -4.08
C CYS A 43 -16.58 -0.95 -4.85
N LEU A 44 -16.68 -0.17 -5.93
CA LEU A 44 -17.91 -0.12 -6.74
C LEU A 44 -18.27 -1.47 -7.36
N LEU A 45 -17.28 -2.25 -7.82
CA LEU A 45 -17.49 -3.59 -8.33
C LEU A 45 -17.99 -4.52 -7.21
N LEU A 46 -17.35 -4.51 -6.03
CA LEU A 46 -17.74 -5.33 -4.90
C LEU A 46 -19.12 -4.95 -4.34
N GLU A 47 -19.45 -3.66 -4.30
CA GLU A 47 -20.78 -3.17 -3.91
C GLU A 47 -21.88 -3.63 -4.89
N HIS A 48 -21.58 -3.68 -6.18
CA HIS A 48 -22.54 -4.10 -7.21
C HIS A 48 -22.72 -5.61 -7.27
N PHE A 49 -21.62 -6.37 -7.24
CA PHE A 49 -21.62 -7.82 -7.47
C PHE A 49 -21.64 -8.64 -6.18
N GLY A 50 -21.25 -8.06 -5.04
CA GLY A 50 -21.18 -8.73 -3.74
C GLY A 50 -19.79 -9.27 -3.41
N THR A 51 -19.27 -10.16 -4.25
CA THR A 51 -17.96 -10.82 -4.03
C THR A 51 -17.00 -10.66 -5.20
N ALA A 52 -15.70 -10.83 -4.95
CA ALA A 52 -14.68 -10.73 -6.01
C ALA A 52 -14.81 -11.88 -7.01
N ASN A 53 -15.21 -13.07 -6.54
CA ASN A 53 -15.53 -14.20 -7.40
C ASN A 53 -16.65 -13.86 -8.41
N GLU A 54 -17.71 -13.18 -7.95
CA GLU A 54 -18.84 -12.80 -8.81
C GLU A 54 -18.43 -11.74 -9.84
N VAL A 55 -17.53 -10.82 -9.48
CA VAL A 55 -16.97 -9.84 -10.43
C VAL A 55 -16.20 -10.54 -11.56
N LEU A 56 -15.35 -11.52 -11.25
CA LEU A 56 -14.60 -12.27 -12.26
C LEU A 56 -15.49 -13.17 -13.12
N ALA A 57 -16.60 -13.68 -12.54
CA ALA A 57 -17.57 -14.50 -13.25
C ALA A 57 -18.54 -13.68 -14.14
N ALA A 58 -18.71 -12.38 -13.87
CA ALA A 58 -19.65 -11.52 -14.58
C ALA A 58 -19.36 -11.41 -16.08
N SER A 59 -20.42 -11.22 -16.87
CA SER A 59 -20.33 -10.94 -18.30
C SER A 59 -19.85 -9.51 -18.56
N SER A 60 -19.33 -9.27 -19.77
CA SER A 60 -18.90 -7.93 -20.19
C SER A 60 -20.03 -6.90 -20.10
N GLU A 61 -21.26 -7.31 -20.42
CA GLU A 61 -22.46 -6.46 -20.36
C GLU A 61 -22.81 -6.10 -18.93
N GLN A 62 -22.70 -7.05 -17.99
CA GLN A 62 -22.94 -6.80 -16.57
C GLN A 62 -21.89 -5.84 -15.99
N LEU A 63 -20.62 -6.04 -16.32
CA LEU A 63 -19.53 -5.17 -15.87
C LEU A 63 -19.67 -3.73 -16.38
N ALA A 64 -20.15 -3.56 -17.61
CA ALA A 64 -20.33 -2.24 -18.23
C ALA A 64 -21.38 -1.34 -17.53
N VAL A 65 -22.24 -1.90 -16.68
CA VAL A 65 -23.23 -1.14 -15.90
C VAL A 65 -22.56 -0.38 -14.75
N VAL A 66 -21.40 -0.84 -14.27
CA VAL A 66 -20.71 -0.21 -13.15
C VAL A 66 -20.03 1.07 -13.60
N SER A 67 -20.30 2.17 -12.88
CA SER A 67 -19.75 3.49 -13.22
C SER A 67 -18.21 3.48 -13.23
N GLY A 68 -17.63 4.01 -14.30
CA GLY A 68 -16.18 4.05 -14.50
C GLY A 68 -15.58 2.76 -15.09
N VAL A 69 -16.37 1.70 -15.30
CA VAL A 69 -15.91 0.45 -15.91
C VAL A 69 -16.15 0.49 -17.42
N GLY A 70 -15.14 0.96 -18.16
CA GLY A 70 -15.16 1.00 -19.63
C GLY A 70 -14.64 -0.28 -20.29
N PRO A 71 -14.71 -0.38 -21.64
CA PRO A 71 -14.30 -1.56 -22.41
C PRO A 71 -12.87 -2.04 -22.11
N LYS A 72 -11.94 -1.11 -21.84
CA LYS A 72 -10.56 -1.44 -21.48
C LYS A 72 -10.48 -2.19 -20.16
N LEU A 73 -11.19 -1.74 -19.13
CA LEU A 73 -11.21 -2.41 -17.82
C LEU A 73 -11.91 -3.75 -17.88
N ILE A 74 -13.02 -3.83 -18.63
CA ILE A 74 -13.72 -5.10 -18.88
C ILE A 74 -12.75 -6.11 -19.49
N HIS A 75 -12.00 -5.73 -20.52
CA HIS A 75 -10.98 -6.60 -21.10
C HIS A 75 -9.91 -7.02 -20.08
N THR A 76 -9.40 -6.09 -19.26
CA THR A 76 -8.45 -6.41 -18.19
C THR A 76 -9.02 -7.43 -17.20
N ILE A 77 -10.26 -7.26 -16.73
CA ILE A 77 -10.94 -8.20 -15.81
C ILE A 77 -11.10 -9.57 -16.47
N ARG A 78 -11.51 -9.61 -17.74
CA ARG A 78 -11.69 -10.87 -18.49
C ARG A 78 -10.39 -11.60 -18.81
N THR A 79 -9.25 -10.92 -18.72
CA THR A 79 -7.92 -11.48 -18.97
C THR A 79 -7.07 -11.53 -17.71
N ALA A 80 -7.70 -11.43 -16.53
CA ALA A 80 -7.04 -11.30 -15.23
C ALA A 80 -5.97 -12.37 -14.96
N ASP A 81 -6.22 -13.62 -15.37
CA ASP A 81 -5.30 -14.76 -15.20
C ASP A 81 -3.92 -14.54 -15.87
N HIS A 82 -3.81 -13.62 -16.84
CA HIS A 82 -2.53 -13.28 -17.48
C HIS A 82 -1.69 -12.27 -16.70
N PHE A 83 -2.29 -11.57 -15.74
CA PHE A 83 -1.64 -10.48 -15.01
C PHE A 83 -1.05 -10.94 -13.68
N VAL A 84 -1.74 -11.80 -12.96
CA VAL A 84 -1.34 -12.17 -11.61
C VAL A 84 -1.75 -13.60 -11.27
N ASP A 85 -0.82 -14.33 -10.68
CA ASP A 85 -1.08 -15.61 -10.04
C ASP A 85 -1.26 -15.38 -8.53
N PRO A 86 -2.50 -15.45 -8.00
CA PRO A 86 -2.76 -15.17 -6.59
C PRO A 86 -2.12 -16.21 -5.67
N ASP A 87 -1.91 -17.45 -6.10
CA ASP A 87 -1.20 -18.47 -5.31
C ASP A 87 0.27 -18.08 -5.11
N HIS A 88 0.92 -17.64 -6.18
CA HIS A 88 2.30 -17.18 -6.12
C HIS A 88 2.46 -15.95 -5.21
N VAL A 89 1.54 -14.99 -5.29
CA VAL A 89 1.58 -13.79 -4.45
C VAL A 89 1.37 -14.14 -2.97
N LEU A 90 0.42 -15.01 -2.65
CA LEU A 90 0.17 -15.44 -1.27
C LEU A 90 1.37 -16.22 -0.70
N ALA A 91 1.98 -17.09 -1.48
CA ALA A 91 3.21 -17.80 -1.08
C ALA A 91 4.37 -16.82 -0.83
N TRP A 92 4.53 -15.80 -1.69
CA TRP A 92 5.52 -14.75 -1.48
C TRP A 92 5.25 -13.98 -0.19
N CYS A 93 3.99 -13.65 0.08
CA CYS A 93 3.59 -12.95 1.30
C CYS A 93 3.94 -13.76 2.56
N ASP A 94 3.62 -15.05 2.57
CA ASP A 94 3.94 -15.97 3.67
C ASP A 94 5.45 -16.05 3.92
N GLU A 95 6.25 -16.27 2.87
CA GLU A 95 7.72 -16.31 2.94
C GLU A 95 8.31 -15.01 3.53
N HIS A 96 7.65 -13.87 3.30
CA HIS A 96 8.12 -12.55 3.69
C HIS A 96 7.45 -11.99 4.96
N ASN A 97 6.63 -12.78 5.66
CA ASN A 97 5.82 -12.36 6.82
C ASN A 97 4.93 -11.14 6.52
N VAL A 98 4.39 -11.08 5.31
CA VAL A 98 3.44 -10.07 4.88
C VAL A 98 2.02 -10.62 5.05
N GLU A 99 1.23 -9.92 5.85
CA GLU A 99 -0.16 -10.23 6.11
C GLU A 99 -1.05 -9.55 5.08
N VAL A 100 -2.03 -10.29 4.56
CA VAL A 100 -3.03 -9.77 3.61
C VAL A 100 -4.32 -9.51 4.38
N LEU A 101 -4.60 -8.24 4.66
CA LEU A 101 -5.75 -7.81 5.46
C LEU A 101 -6.90 -7.39 4.55
N GLN A 102 -8.03 -8.08 4.66
CA GLN A 102 -9.30 -7.67 4.04
C GLN A 102 -10.04 -6.66 4.92
N GLN A 103 -10.88 -5.81 4.33
CA GLN A 103 -11.67 -4.81 5.09
C GLN A 103 -12.53 -5.39 6.21
N ASN A 104 -13.01 -6.63 6.06
CA ASN A 104 -13.79 -7.32 7.08
C ASN A 104 -12.94 -7.96 8.19
N SER A 105 -11.61 -7.87 8.12
CA SER A 105 -10.70 -8.39 9.14
C SER A 105 -10.66 -7.48 10.36
N ALA A 106 -10.65 -8.09 11.55
CA ALA A 106 -10.50 -7.37 12.81
C ALA A 106 -9.15 -6.64 12.93
N ALA A 107 -8.12 -7.09 12.18
CA ALA A 107 -6.81 -6.46 12.12
C ALA A 107 -6.75 -5.28 11.15
N TYR A 108 -7.79 -5.05 10.33
CA TYR A 108 -7.82 -3.92 9.40
C TYR A 108 -7.95 -2.59 10.18
N PRO A 109 -7.12 -1.55 9.88
CA PRO A 109 -7.17 -0.28 10.59
C PRO A 109 -8.52 0.42 10.48
N GLN A 110 -9.20 0.60 11.62
CA GLN A 110 -10.56 1.17 11.68
C GLN A 110 -10.65 2.56 11.06
N GLY A 111 -9.70 3.46 11.34
CA GLY A 111 -9.70 4.81 10.75
C GLY A 111 -9.59 4.83 9.23
N LEU A 112 -9.05 3.76 8.61
CA LEU A 112 -9.01 3.63 7.16
C LEU A 112 -10.33 3.10 6.59
N LEU A 113 -11.10 2.27 7.32
CA LEU A 113 -12.43 1.81 6.89
C LEU A 113 -13.43 2.96 6.72
N GLU A 114 -13.25 4.03 7.49
CA GLU A 114 -14.09 5.23 7.42
C GLU A 114 -13.84 6.06 6.15
N GLN A 115 -12.79 5.76 5.38
CA GLN A 115 -12.47 6.49 4.15
C GLN A 115 -13.28 5.97 2.95
N PRO A 116 -13.84 6.86 2.09
CA PRO A 116 -14.60 6.44 0.91
C PRO A 116 -13.82 5.59 -0.11
N ASP A 117 -12.50 5.69 -0.11
CA ASP A 117 -11.57 4.96 -0.96
C ASP A 117 -10.72 3.97 -0.16
N ALA A 118 -11.22 3.53 1.01
CA ALA A 118 -10.62 2.46 1.78
C ALA A 118 -10.29 1.29 0.83
N PRO A 119 -9.02 0.84 0.77
CA PRO A 119 -8.66 -0.26 -0.11
C PRO A 119 -9.29 -1.57 0.38
N PRO A 120 -9.92 -2.37 -0.49
CA PRO A 120 -10.51 -3.65 -0.10
C PRO A 120 -9.52 -4.66 0.49
N ILE A 121 -8.23 -4.48 0.17
CA ILE A 121 -7.12 -5.31 0.64
C ILE A 121 -5.92 -4.43 1.01
N LEU A 122 -5.23 -4.79 2.09
CA LEU A 122 -3.97 -4.20 2.51
C LEU A 122 -2.90 -5.27 2.66
N PHE A 123 -1.67 -4.93 2.29
CA PHE A 123 -0.49 -5.73 2.61
C PHE A 123 0.20 -5.09 3.82
N SER A 124 0.39 -5.86 4.88
CA SER A 124 0.94 -5.38 6.13
C SER A 124 2.17 -6.18 6.53
N LEU A 125 3.28 -5.50 6.82
CA LEU A 125 4.43 -6.14 7.43
C LEU A 125 4.33 -5.97 8.94
N GLY A 126 3.94 -7.04 9.64
CA GLY A 126 3.47 -6.98 11.03
C GLY A 126 1.96 -6.67 11.12
N LEU A 127 1.38 -6.86 12.30
CA LEU A 127 -0.05 -6.66 12.51
C LEU A 127 -0.33 -5.39 13.32
N PRO A 128 -1.32 -4.58 12.94
CA PRO A 128 -1.82 -3.51 13.77
C PRO A 128 -2.30 -4.03 15.12
N THR A 129 -2.01 -3.28 16.17
CA THR A 129 -2.35 -3.57 17.55
C THR A 129 -3.48 -2.65 18.03
N GLY A 130 -4.00 -2.91 19.23
CA GLY A 130 -4.99 -2.03 19.85
C GLY A 130 -4.50 -0.60 20.09
N ALA A 131 -3.18 -0.39 20.23
CA ALA A 131 -2.60 0.95 20.39
C ALA A 131 -2.76 1.80 19.12
N ASP A 132 -2.79 1.16 17.95
CA ASP A 132 -2.86 1.83 16.64
C ASP A 132 -4.23 2.43 16.34
N ARG A 133 -5.22 2.21 17.21
CA ARG A 133 -6.53 2.89 17.14
C ARG A 133 -6.40 4.39 17.38
N LEU A 134 -5.48 4.81 18.26
CA LEU A 134 -5.19 6.21 18.49
C LEU A 134 -3.93 6.58 17.71
N ALA A 135 -4.13 6.99 16.46
CA ALA A 135 -3.06 7.32 15.54
C ALA A 135 -3.09 8.79 15.13
N VAL A 136 -1.91 9.39 14.97
CA VAL A 136 -1.74 10.74 14.43
C VAL A 136 -0.78 10.69 13.26
N ALA A 137 -1.22 11.21 12.12
CA ALA A 137 -0.36 11.37 10.96
C ALA A 137 0.54 12.61 11.14
N ILE A 138 1.86 12.43 10.98
CA ILE A 138 2.81 13.53 10.85
C ILE A 138 3.26 13.61 9.39
N VAL A 139 2.88 14.71 8.75
CA VAL A 139 3.20 15.02 7.36
C VAL A 139 3.99 16.33 7.29
N GLY A 140 4.85 16.45 6.28
CA GLY A 140 5.69 17.62 6.09
C GLY A 140 6.19 17.77 4.66
N THR A 141 6.92 18.86 4.40
CA THR A 141 7.61 19.05 3.12
C THR A 141 8.67 17.97 2.92
N ARG A 142 8.87 17.54 1.66
CA ARG A 142 9.98 16.65 1.28
C ARG A 142 11.36 17.29 1.49
N HIS A 143 11.40 18.63 1.56
CA HIS A 143 12.60 19.42 1.81
C HIS A 143 12.47 20.18 3.14
N ALA A 144 12.43 19.45 4.24
CA ALA A 144 12.37 20.05 5.57
C ALA A 144 13.70 20.69 5.95
N THR A 145 13.65 21.83 6.63
CA THR A 145 14.85 22.41 7.24
C THR A 145 15.28 21.56 8.44
N SER A 146 16.54 21.64 8.86
CA SER A 146 17.01 20.93 10.05
C SER A 146 16.22 21.30 11.31
N TYR A 147 15.70 22.53 11.39
CA TYR A 147 14.78 22.92 12.46
C TYR A 147 13.44 22.19 12.35
N GLY A 148 12.85 22.14 11.15
CA GLY A 148 11.59 21.43 10.90
C GLY A 148 11.67 19.95 11.26
N THR A 149 12.73 19.26 10.83
CA THR A 149 12.97 17.85 11.18
C THR A 149 13.05 17.65 12.70
N ARG A 150 13.83 18.48 13.41
CA ARG A 150 13.93 18.39 14.88
C ARG A 150 12.60 18.61 15.59
N GLN A 151 11.75 19.51 15.08
CA GLN A 151 10.42 19.71 15.66
C GLN A 151 9.49 18.53 15.39
N ALA A 152 9.53 17.96 14.18
CA ALA A 152 8.79 16.75 13.84
C ALA A 152 9.22 15.57 14.72
N ASP A 153 10.52 15.35 14.90
CA ASP A 153 11.07 14.30 15.78
C ASP A 153 10.63 14.49 17.23
N ARG A 154 10.70 15.72 17.74
CA ARG A 154 10.27 16.04 19.11
C ARG A 154 8.79 15.76 19.32
N LEU A 155 7.95 16.13 18.35
CA LEU A 155 6.52 15.89 18.41
C LEU A 155 6.21 14.39 18.31
N ALA A 156 6.80 13.70 17.34
CA ALA A 156 6.65 12.26 17.15
C ALA A 156 7.03 11.49 18.41
N TYR A 157 8.19 11.82 19.00
CA TYR A 157 8.65 11.21 20.24
C TYR A 157 7.68 11.47 21.41
N GLY A 158 7.17 12.70 21.55
CA GLY A 158 6.20 13.06 22.58
C GLY A 158 4.90 12.26 22.46
N LEU A 159 4.37 12.13 21.24
CA LEU A 159 3.17 11.35 20.94
C LEU A 159 3.37 9.86 21.20
N ALA A 160 4.45 9.28 20.69
CA ALA A 160 4.78 7.87 20.90
C ALA A 160 4.96 7.56 22.39
N LYS A 161 5.64 8.43 23.14
CA LYS A 161 5.79 8.30 24.60
C LYS A 161 4.46 8.38 25.35
N ALA A 162 3.48 9.10 24.80
CA ALA A 162 2.12 9.16 25.34
C ALA A 162 1.24 7.97 24.91
N GLY A 163 1.78 7.01 24.15
CA GLY A 163 1.04 5.83 23.66
C GLY A 163 0.21 6.10 22.41
N VAL A 164 0.48 7.18 21.67
CA VAL A 164 -0.16 7.50 20.39
C VAL A 164 0.69 6.96 19.26
N THR A 165 0.09 6.18 18.36
CA THR A 165 0.78 5.70 17.14
C THR A 165 1.03 6.87 16.20
N VAL A 166 2.28 7.02 15.74
CA VAL A 166 2.65 8.03 14.75
C VAL A 166 2.66 7.39 13.37
N VAL A 167 1.86 7.91 12.45
CA VAL A 167 1.77 7.44 11.05
C VAL A 167 2.48 8.43 10.13
N SER A 168 3.28 7.94 9.19
CA SER A 168 3.94 8.78 8.18
C SER A 168 4.18 8.03 6.88
N GLY A 169 4.33 8.76 5.77
CA GLY A 169 4.47 8.23 4.41
C GLY A 169 5.92 8.08 3.94
N LEU A 170 6.79 7.52 4.78
CA LEU A 170 8.26 7.54 4.58
C LEU A 170 8.75 6.68 3.41
N VAL A 171 7.99 5.66 3.02
CA VAL A 171 8.48 4.60 2.13
C VAL A 171 7.74 4.63 0.80
N ARG A 172 8.49 4.70 -0.31
CA ARG A 172 7.92 4.64 -1.67
C ARG A 172 7.84 3.22 -2.21
N ASN A 173 8.79 2.39 -1.82
CA ASN A 173 8.90 1.00 -2.26
C ASN A 173 9.06 0.10 -1.02
N PRO A 174 8.28 -0.98 -0.86
CA PRO A 174 8.43 -1.92 0.27
C PRO A 174 9.86 -2.43 0.50
N ALA A 175 10.69 -2.53 -0.54
CA ALA A 175 12.10 -2.89 -0.41
C ALA A 175 12.91 -1.88 0.42
N GLU A 176 12.44 -0.65 0.59
CA GLU A 176 13.06 0.37 1.45
C GLU A 176 12.95 0.04 2.95
N LEU A 177 12.00 -0.84 3.35
CA LEU A 177 11.82 -1.28 4.73
C LEU A 177 13.00 -2.11 5.23
N LYS A 178 13.74 -2.76 4.32
CA LYS A 178 14.91 -3.58 4.63
C LYS A 178 16.22 -2.77 4.67
N LEU A 179 16.16 -1.46 4.40
CA LEU A 179 17.37 -0.64 4.34
C LEU A 179 17.89 -0.33 5.73
N ASN A 180 19.22 -0.43 5.87
CA ASN A 180 19.90 0.13 7.03
C ASN A 180 19.95 1.67 6.95
N ASP A 181 20.34 2.33 8.04
CA ASP A 181 20.35 3.80 8.13
C ASP A 181 21.22 4.46 7.05
N LEU A 182 22.34 3.83 6.69
CA LEU A 182 23.27 4.34 5.69
C LEU A 182 22.67 4.25 4.27
N GLU A 183 22.09 3.08 3.94
CA GLU A 183 21.35 2.84 2.70
C GLU A 183 20.18 3.82 2.55
N ARG A 184 19.41 4.03 3.62
CA ARG A 184 18.29 4.98 3.64
C ARG A 184 18.76 6.40 3.38
N LYS A 185 19.80 6.85 4.08
CA LYS A 185 20.33 8.21 3.94
C LYS A 185 20.85 8.51 2.53
N VAL A 186 21.51 7.54 1.90
CA VAL A 186 21.95 7.64 0.50
C VAL A 186 20.75 7.68 -0.44
N LEU A 187 19.76 6.78 -0.26
CA LEU A 187 18.58 6.72 -1.12
C LEU A 187 17.69 7.97 -1.02
N GLU A 188 17.56 8.56 0.17
CA GLU A 188 16.86 9.84 0.40
C GLU A 188 17.54 11.02 -0.30
N SER A 189 18.85 10.91 -0.55
CA SER A 189 19.64 11.92 -1.25
C SER A 189 19.57 11.80 -2.78
N VAL A 190 18.86 10.80 -3.32
CA VAL A 190 18.70 10.56 -4.77
C VAL A 190 17.30 10.96 -5.23
N GLU A 191 17.24 11.84 -6.23
CA GLU A 191 15.99 12.33 -6.83
C GLU A 191 15.47 11.39 -7.94
N PRO A 192 14.17 11.45 -8.28
CA PRO A 192 13.58 10.59 -9.32
C PRO A 192 14.07 10.88 -10.76
N SER A 193 14.55 12.09 -11.03
CA SER A 193 14.92 12.54 -12.38
C SER A 193 16.39 12.25 -12.70
N ASN A 194 17.29 12.99 -12.04
CA ASN A 194 18.74 12.89 -12.25
C ASN A 194 19.47 13.52 -11.06
N THR A 195 20.38 12.78 -10.42
CA THR A 195 21.20 13.28 -9.32
C THR A 195 22.67 12.90 -9.54
N SER A 196 23.57 13.87 -9.43
CA SER A 196 25.01 13.59 -9.52
C SER A 196 25.53 12.93 -8.24
N ILE A 197 26.54 12.08 -8.37
CA ILE A 197 27.16 11.42 -7.21
C ILE A 197 27.73 12.46 -6.23
N ASP A 198 28.30 13.55 -6.72
CA ASP A 198 28.81 14.64 -5.87
C ASP A 198 27.70 15.32 -5.06
N GLN A 199 26.51 15.48 -5.65
CA GLN A 199 25.34 16.00 -4.94
C GLN A 199 24.88 15.01 -3.85
N VAL A 200 24.87 13.71 -4.14
CA VAL A 200 24.55 12.69 -3.13
C VAL A 200 25.56 12.73 -1.98
N ILE A 201 26.85 12.89 -2.26
CA ILE A 201 27.90 13.04 -1.24
C ILE A 201 27.66 14.30 -0.39
N ALA A 202 27.39 15.43 -1.03
CA ALA A 202 27.15 16.70 -0.34
C ALA A 202 25.91 16.66 0.55
N VAL A 203 24.79 16.10 0.06
CA VAL A 203 23.51 16.05 0.78
C VAL A 203 23.53 15.00 1.88
N SER A 204 24.05 13.80 1.61
CA SER A 204 24.11 12.74 2.61
C SER A 204 25.13 13.03 3.72
N GLY A 205 26.14 13.87 3.44
CA GLY A 205 27.26 14.15 4.34
C GLY A 205 28.11 12.92 4.64
N LEU A 206 28.04 11.89 3.78
CA LEU A 206 28.81 10.64 3.92
C LEU A 206 30.10 10.69 3.09
N PRO A 207 31.16 9.98 3.51
CA PRO A 207 32.36 9.84 2.69
C PRO A 207 32.07 9.22 1.33
N ALA A 208 32.77 9.68 0.28
CA ALA A 208 32.55 9.24 -1.10
C ALA A 208 32.57 7.71 -1.27
N HIS A 209 33.47 7.00 -0.59
CA HIS A 209 33.54 5.54 -0.66
C HIS A 209 32.29 4.84 -0.11
N GLN A 210 31.67 5.39 0.96
CA GLN A 210 30.44 4.85 1.52
C GLN A 210 29.28 5.09 0.58
N VAL A 211 29.19 6.30 0.01
CA VAL A 211 28.17 6.63 -1.00
C VAL A 211 28.29 5.70 -2.21
N MET A 212 29.49 5.52 -2.75
CA MET A 212 29.70 4.65 -3.92
C MET A 212 29.32 3.20 -3.65
N ALA A 213 29.79 2.63 -2.54
CA ALA A 213 29.44 1.26 -2.16
C ALA A 213 27.92 1.08 -1.99
N THR A 214 27.28 2.07 -1.37
CA THR A 214 25.84 2.03 -1.09
C THR A 214 25.00 2.21 -2.34
N LEU A 215 25.38 3.11 -3.23
CA LEU A 215 24.73 3.27 -4.53
C LEU A 215 24.79 1.96 -5.33
N SER A 216 25.90 1.24 -5.29
CA SER A 216 25.99 -0.09 -5.91
C SER A 216 25.02 -1.10 -5.29
N VAL A 217 24.89 -1.14 -3.96
CA VAL A 217 23.93 -2.02 -3.28
C VAL A 217 22.49 -1.64 -3.63
N LEU A 218 22.15 -0.35 -3.62
CA LEU A 218 20.82 0.15 -3.95
C LEU A 218 20.45 -0.13 -5.42
N GLU A 219 21.43 -0.05 -6.33
CA GLU A 219 21.27 -0.41 -7.73
C GLU A 219 21.02 -1.91 -7.91
N MET A 220 21.79 -2.77 -7.21
CA MET A 220 21.56 -4.22 -7.18
C MET A 220 20.16 -4.58 -6.66
N ARG A 221 19.65 -3.81 -5.68
CA ARG A 221 18.28 -3.96 -5.16
C ARG A 221 17.20 -3.30 -6.02
N LYS A 222 17.55 -2.72 -7.17
CA LYS A 222 16.64 -2.03 -8.10
C LYS A 222 15.85 -0.88 -7.45
N LEU A 223 16.46 -0.18 -6.49
CA LEU A 223 15.88 1.02 -5.86
C LEU A 223 16.36 2.30 -6.54
N ILE A 224 17.49 2.24 -7.22
CA ILE A 224 18.02 3.29 -8.08
C ILE A 224 18.51 2.67 -9.39
N ARG A 225 18.70 3.51 -10.41
CA ARG A 225 19.40 3.16 -11.65
C ARG A 225 20.54 4.13 -11.89
N ARG A 226 21.65 3.66 -12.45
CA ARG A 226 22.64 4.55 -13.08
C ARG A 226 22.13 5.04 -14.43
N LEU A 227 22.22 6.35 -14.62
CA LEU A 227 21.99 7.00 -15.91
C LEU A 227 23.31 7.12 -16.69
N SER A 228 24.41 7.38 -15.98
CA SER A 228 25.77 7.36 -16.51
C SER A 228 26.78 7.16 -15.35
N GLY A 229 28.09 7.16 -15.65
CA GLY A 229 29.13 6.91 -14.63
C GLY A 229 29.07 7.83 -13.40
N GLN A 230 28.54 9.05 -13.55
CA GLN A 230 28.45 10.06 -12.49
C GLN A 230 27.03 10.40 -12.03
N TYR A 231 26.01 9.76 -12.61
CA TYR A 231 24.62 10.14 -12.38
C TYR A 231 23.74 8.95 -12.08
N VAL A 232 22.86 9.12 -11.10
CA VAL A 232 21.89 8.13 -10.62
C VAL A 232 20.50 8.74 -10.55
N SER A 233 19.47 7.92 -10.67
CA SER A 233 18.08 8.32 -10.42
C SER A 233 17.36 7.24 -9.62
N ARG A 234 16.38 7.65 -8.82
CA ARG A 234 15.52 6.73 -8.06
C ARG A 234 14.51 6.07 -9.01
N ILE A 235 14.19 4.79 -8.74
CA ILE A 235 13.17 4.03 -9.49
C ILE A 235 11.82 4.14 -8.79
#